data_AF-A0A7C3RWC4-F1
#
_entry.id   AF-A0A7C3RWC4-F1
#
_cell.length_a   1.000
_cell.length_b   1.000
_cell.length_c   1.000
_cell.angle_alpha   90.00
_cell.angle_beta   90.00
_cell.angle_gamma   90.00
#
_symmetry.space_group_name_H-M   'P 1'
#
loop_
_entity.id
_entity.type
_entity.pdbx_description
1 polymer ?
#
loop_
_entity_poly.entity_id
_entity_poly.type
_entity_poly.pdbx_seq_one_letter_code
_entity_poly.pdbx_strand_id
1 'polypeptide(L)'
;MSRYLYNAAYYWEVVVDGRSPCEGYQIYLEERRTGARTPVGAARSEKDMLSICRRLQQDLMLSEEEFEAKHKVSLSGADQPEESPSPPSPAQS
;
A
#
# COMPACT_ATOMS: atom_id res chain seq x y z
N MET A 1 19.36 -20.34 0.13
CA MET A 1 18.11 -19.54 0.11
C MET A 1 18.38 -18.20 -0.56
N SER A 2 17.86 -17.98 -1.76
CA SER A 2 17.92 -16.68 -2.41
C SER A 2 16.88 -15.77 -1.76
N ARG A 3 17.30 -14.86 -0.87
CA ARG A 3 16.46 -13.75 -0.42
C ARG A 3 16.27 -12.83 -1.61
N TYR A 4 15.14 -12.95 -2.28
CA TYR A 4 14.74 -12.00 -3.31
C TYR A 4 14.70 -10.61 -2.66
N LEU A 5 15.48 -9.67 -3.17
CA LEU A 5 15.38 -8.27 -2.79
C LEU A 5 13.97 -7.82 -3.16
N TYR A 6 13.09 -7.67 -2.17
CA TYR A 6 11.77 -7.10 -2.35
C TYR A 6 11.95 -5.60 -2.60
N ASN A 7 11.84 -5.18 -3.85
CA ASN A 7 11.88 -3.77 -4.20
C ASN A 7 10.47 -3.21 -4.07
N ALA A 8 10.16 -2.50 -2.97
CA ALA A 8 8.84 -1.92 -2.77
C ALA A 8 8.45 -0.96 -3.91
N ALA A 9 9.42 -0.28 -4.54
CA ALA A 9 9.19 0.54 -5.74
C ALA A 9 8.67 -0.24 -6.96
N TYR A 10 8.80 -1.57 -6.99
CA TYR A 10 8.20 -2.40 -8.04
C TYR A 10 6.70 -2.64 -7.82
N TYR A 11 6.27 -2.70 -6.55
CA TYR A 11 4.92 -3.10 -6.17
C TYR A 11 4.01 -1.93 -5.79
N TRP A 12 4.59 -0.80 -5.42
CA TRP A 12 3.87 0.36 -4.91
C TRP A 12 4.16 1.61 -5.73
N GLU A 13 3.15 2.47 -5.84
CA GLU A 13 3.29 3.80 -6.43
C GLU A 13 2.73 4.89 -5.51
N VAL A 14 3.31 6.09 -5.61
CA VAL A 14 2.83 7.26 -4.91
C VAL A 14 1.74 7.91 -5.75
N VAL A 15 0.53 7.95 -5.22
CA VAL A 15 -0.63 8.58 -5.86
C VAL A 15 -0.98 9.86 -5.11
N VAL A 16 -1.27 10.93 -5.84
CA VAL A 16 -1.70 12.19 -5.27
C VAL A 16 -3.06 12.56 -5.84
N ASP A 17 -4.06 12.67 -4.97
CA ASP A 17 -5.36 13.21 -5.32
C ASP A 17 -5.41 14.69 -4.90
N GLY A 18 -5.61 15.59 -5.86
CA GLY A 18 -5.93 16.98 -5.58
C GLY A 18 -7.42 17.12 -5.30
N ARG A 19 -7.81 17.39 -4.04
CA ARG A 19 -9.21 17.65 -3.69
C ARG A 19 -9.44 19.14 -3.52
N SER A 20 -9.79 19.81 -4.62
CA SER A 20 -10.21 21.23 -4.63
C SER A 20 -9.17 22.22 -4.03
N PRO A 21 -9.26 23.52 -4.35
CA PRO A 21 -8.36 24.52 -3.78
C PRO A 21 -8.46 24.64 -2.24
N CYS A 22 -9.48 24.04 -1.61
CA CYS A 22 -9.75 24.13 -0.18
C CYS A 22 -9.25 22.94 0.66
N GLU A 23 -9.21 21.71 0.12
CA GLU A 23 -8.82 20.53 0.92
C GLU A 23 -7.33 20.17 0.76
N GLY A 24 -6.66 20.69 -0.29
CA GLY A 24 -5.26 20.42 -0.56
C GLY A 24 -5.04 19.09 -1.28
N TYR A 25 -3.82 18.58 -1.19
CA TYR A 25 -3.38 17.32 -1.81
C TYR A 25 -3.45 16.20 -0.78
N GLN A 26 -4.13 15.11 -1.10
CA GLN A 26 -4.06 13.86 -0.34
C GLN A 26 -3.08 12.91 -1.04
N ILE A 27 -2.22 12.27 -0.26
CA ILE A 27 -1.12 11.45 -0.75
C ILE A 27 -1.30 10.03 -0.25
N TYR A 28 -1.25 9.09 -1.18
CA TYR A 28 -1.46 7.66 -0.94
C TYR A 28 -0.28 6.84 -1.47
N LEU A 29 -0.10 5.67 -0.87
CA LEU A 29 0.62 4.57 -1.48
C LEU A 29 -0.41 3.59 -2.05
N GLU A 30 -0.34 3.36 -3.35
CA GLU A 30 -1.21 2.41 -4.05
C GLU A 30 -0.43 1.15 -4.39
N GLU A 31 -0.97 0.00 -4.03
CA GLU A 31 -0.40 -1.29 -4.39
C GLU A 31 -0.84 -1.66 -5.82
N ARG A 32 0.12 -1.89 -6.71
CA ARG A 32 -0.13 -2.12 -8.14
C ARG A 32 -0.93 -3.39 -8.47
N ARG A 33 -0.90 -4.39 -7.59
CA ARG A 33 -1.58 -5.67 -7.81
C ARG A 33 -3.06 -5.61 -7.42
N THR A 34 -3.34 -5.06 -6.25
CA THR A 34 -4.70 -4.99 -5.69
C THR A 34 -5.41 -3.67 -5.95
N GLY A 35 -4.67 -2.61 -6.31
CA GLY A 35 -5.18 -1.24 -6.34
C GLY A 35 -5.49 -0.68 -4.96
N ALA A 36 -5.05 -1.34 -3.88
CA ALA A 36 -5.31 -0.91 -2.52
C ALA A 36 -4.56 0.40 -2.21
N ARG A 37 -5.29 1.42 -1.74
CA ARG A 37 -4.74 2.73 -1.38
C ARG A 37 -4.59 2.87 0.13
N THR A 38 -3.37 3.16 0.58
CA THR A 38 -3.08 3.50 1.96
C THR A 38 -2.80 5.00 2.07
N PRO A 39 -3.54 5.77 2.89
CA PRO A 39 -3.27 7.18 3.11
C PRO A 39 -1.98 7.36 3.92
N VAL A 40 -1.06 8.17 3.40
CA VAL A 40 0.26 8.38 4.03
C VAL A 40 0.56 9.83 4.33
N GLY A 41 -0.20 10.77 3.77
CA GLY A 41 -0.06 12.18 4.09
C GLY A 41 -1.06 13.08 3.41
N ALA A 42 -1.04 14.35 3.80
CA ALA A 42 -1.74 15.42 3.13
C ALA A 42 -0.87 16.68 3.11
N ALA A 43 -0.98 17.47 2.05
CA ALA A 43 -0.22 18.70 1.85
C ALA A 43 -1.16 19.84 1.46
N ARG A 44 -0.90 21.04 1.99
CA ARG A 44 -1.68 22.25 1.65
C ARG A 44 -1.08 23.06 0.50
N SER A 45 0.13 22.70 0.08
CA SER A 45 0.89 23.40 -0.95
C SER A 45 1.62 22.40 -1.84
N GLU A 46 1.79 22.72 -3.12
CA GLU A 46 2.49 21.87 -4.08
C GLU A 46 3.93 21.55 -3.64
N LYS A 47 4.63 22.55 -3.07
CA LYS A 47 5.99 22.36 -2.52
C LYS A 47 6.03 21.26 -1.44
N ASP A 48 5.06 21.27 -0.55
CA ASP A 48 4.99 20.33 0.57
C ASP A 48 4.63 18.92 0.05
N MET A 49 3.68 18.85 -0.89
CA MET A 49 3.34 17.63 -1.61
C MET A 49 4.56 17.01 -2.31
N LEU A 50 5.35 17.79 -3.05
CA LEU A 50 6.57 17.32 -3.72
C LEU A 50 7.61 16.82 -2.71
N SER A 51 7.78 17.51 -1.59
CA SER A 51 8.68 17.09 -0.51
C SER A 51 8.27 15.73 0.09
N ILE A 52 6.98 15.52 0.31
CA ILE A 52 6.46 14.23 0.81
C ILE A 52 6.65 13.13 -0.23
N CYS A 53 6.30 13.38 -1.50
CA CYS A 53 6.47 12.40 -2.58
C CYS A 53 7.92 11.95 -2.74
N ARG A 54 8.88 12.88 -2.66
CA ARG A 54 10.31 12.57 -2.73
C ARG A 54 10.77 11.67 -1.59
N ARG A 55 10.29 11.95 -0.37
CA ARG A 55 10.60 11.13 0.81
C ARG A 55 10.02 9.73 0.68
N LEU A 56 8.78 9.60 0.19
CA LEU A 56 8.15 8.31 -0.07
C LEU A 56 8.87 7.51 -1.15
N GLN A 57 9.33 8.15 -2.23
CA GLN A 57 10.13 7.47 -3.25
C GLN A 57 11.45 6.94 -2.70
N GLN A 58 12.11 7.66 -1.79
CA GLN A 58 13.29 7.17 -1.09
C GLN A 58 12.94 6.00 -0.15
N ASP A 59 11.80 6.08 0.53
CA ASP A 59 11.34 5.02 1.42
C ASP A 59 10.97 3.74 0.65
N LEU A 60 10.47 3.86 -0.58
CA LEU A 60 10.19 2.73 -1.48
C LEU A 60 11.46 2.05 -2.02
N MET A 61 12.62 2.68 -1.85
CA MET A 61 13.93 2.07 -2.10
C MET A 61 14.51 1.37 -0.86
N LEU A 62 13.82 1.43 0.29
CA LEU A 62 14.19 0.67 1.49
C LEU A 62 13.77 -0.80 1.37
N SER A 63 14.33 -1.64 2.25
CA SER A 63 13.92 -3.05 2.35
C SER A 63 12.49 -3.17 2.91
N GLU A 64 11.80 -4.27 2.59
CA GLU A 64 10.43 -4.60 3.05
C GLU A 64 10.24 -4.33 4.56
N GLU A 65 11.13 -4.89 5.39
CA GLU A 65 11.11 -4.75 6.85
C GLU A 65 11.15 -3.28 7.32
N GLU A 66 11.92 -2.43 6.64
CA GLU A 66 12.05 -1.02 6.99
C GLU A 66 10.83 -0.20 6.55
N PHE A 67 10.24 -0.56 5.41
CA PHE A 67 9.05 0.11 4.89
C PHE A 67 7.81 -0.24 5.72
N GLU A 68 7.60 -1.53 6.04
CA GLU A 68 6.52 -2.00 6.90
C GLU A 68 6.60 -1.36 8.30
N ALA A 69 7.79 -1.33 8.91
CA ALA A 69 8.00 -0.71 10.22
C ALA A 69 7.69 0.80 10.21
N LYS A 70 8.00 1.49 9.12
CA LYS A 70 7.85 2.95 9.01
C LYS A 70 6.42 3.39 8.71
N HIS A 71 5.73 2.69 7.82
CA HIS A 71 4.37 3.03 7.36
C HIS A 71 3.28 2.24 8.08
N LYS A 72 3.64 1.29 8.96
CA LYS A 72 2.72 0.40 9.68
C LYS A 72 1.76 -0.34 8.75
N VAL A 73 2.26 -0.74 7.58
CA VAL A 73 1.57 -1.59 6.63
C VAL A 73 2.13 -3.01 6.75
N SER A 74 1.29 -4.02 6.56
CA SER A 74 1.72 -5.42 6.45
C SER A 74 1.58 -5.88 5.01
N LEU A 75 2.72 -6.10 4.36
CA LEU A 75 2.85 -6.68 3.03
C LEU A 75 2.71 -8.22 3.06
N SER A 76 2.87 -8.82 4.25
CA SER A 76 2.71 -10.25 4.51
C SER A 76 1.25 -10.74 4.57
N GLY A 77 0.35 -10.19 3.75
CA GLY A 77 -1.10 -10.39 3.83
C GLY A 77 -1.76 -11.14 2.68
N ALA A 78 -0.99 -11.81 1.81
CA ALA A 78 -1.55 -12.52 0.65
C ALA A 78 -1.15 -14.00 0.60
N ASP A 79 -1.39 -14.74 1.69
CA ASP A 79 -1.62 -16.20 1.65
C ASP A 79 -2.27 -16.65 2.98
N GLN A 80 -3.57 -16.44 3.10
CA GLN A 80 -4.39 -17.47 3.74
C GLN A 80 -5.34 -17.96 2.64
N PRO A 81 -5.28 -19.23 2.23
CA PRO A 81 -6.40 -19.79 1.49
C PRO A 81 -7.61 -19.67 2.42
N GLU A 82 -8.60 -18.86 2.02
CA GLU A 82 -9.95 -18.96 2.55
C GLU A 82 -10.39 -20.42 2.32
N GLU A 83 -10.28 -21.22 3.36
CA GLU A 83 -10.84 -22.56 3.43
C GLU A 83 -12.35 -22.38 3.24
N SER A 84 -12.80 -22.63 2.02
CA SER A 84 -14.21 -22.63 1.65
C SER A 84 -14.98 -23.50 2.64
N PRO A 85 -15.96 -22.98 3.41
CA PRO A 85 -16.85 -23.86 4.14
C PRO A 85 -17.67 -24.62 3.11
N SER A 86 -17.36 -25.91 2.96
CA SER A 86 -18.13 -26.83 2.12
C SER A 86 -19.60 -26.82 2.55
N PRO A 87 -20.56 -26.84 1.61
CA PRO A 87 -21.98 -26.88 1.96
C PRO A 87 -22.31 -28.21 2.66
N PRO A 88 -23.17 -28.21 3.69
CA PRO A 88 -23.66 -29.46 4.26
C PRO A 88 -24.51 -30.20 3.23
N SER A 89 -24.17 -31.47 3.00
CA SER A 89 -24.95 -32.37 2.14
C SER A 89 -26.38 -32.55 2.67
N PRO A 90 -27.39 -32.70 1.79
CA PRO A 90 -28.77 -32.84 2.23
C PRO A 90 -28.99 -34.20 2.89
N ALA A 91 -29.58 -34.18 4.09
CA ALA A 91 -30.10 -35.38 4.73
C ALA A 91 -31.33 -35.86 3.92
N GLN A 92 -31.24 -37.05 3.34
CA GLN A 92 -32.38 -37.74 2.78
C GLN A 92 -33.33 -38.16 3.91
N SER A 93 -34.64 -37.95 3.72
CA SER A 93 -35.72 -38.59 4.46
C SER A 93 -36.81 -38.99 3.49
#